data_AF-A0A2D2PZV0-F1
#
_entry.id   AF-A0A2D2PZV0-F1
#
_cell.length_a   1.000
_cell.length_b   1.000
_cell.length_c   1.000
_cell.angle_alpha   90.00
_cell.angle_beta   90.00
_cell.angle_gamma   90.00
#
_symmetry.space_group_name_H-M   'P 1'
#
loop_
_entity.id
_entity.type
_entity.pdbx_description
1 polymer ?
#
loop_
_entity_poly.entity_id
_entity_poly.type
_entity_poly.pdbx_seq_one_letter_code
_entity_poly.pdbx_strand_id
1 'polypeptide(L)'
;MTVAVPAIKELERLHQQARRWQELSPRERIPYLQRMKHLARHHAQRWVELACQIKGIDRDWVGEEWTTGPLGLILKLDHYIYALRHNGVPPVPRWQTTPTGQRVAHILPRNWQERLLWFGVSAQVWLQPDQPATQGSAYRNPPPPGVAVVLGAGNITSLCLADALYQLLAANRVALLKMNPLLDPLTDCFRQVCAPLIEAGFLEIVTGDGTVGEQLCHHPLTQHIHITGSHHTYNRLVWGGQSQILSSHA
;
A
#
# COMPACT_ATOMS: atom_id res chain seq x y z
N MET A 1 -13.45 -17.67 21.02
CA MET A 1 -13.13 -17.91 19.59
C MET A 1 -11.69 -17.57 19.38
N THR A 2 -10.88 -18.62 19.28
CA THR A 2 -9.43 -18.61 19.23
C THR A 2 -8.93 -17.91 17.98
N VAL A 3 -7.93 -17.06 18.16
CA VAL A 3 -7.07 -16.50 17.10
C VAL A 3 -6.76 -17.60 16.08
N ALA A 4 -6.74 -17.28 14.79
CA ALA A 4 -5.83 -18.01 13.92
C ALA A 4 -4.40 -17.65 14.36
N VAL A 5 -3.86 -18.40 15.33
CA VAL A 5 -2.50 -18.30 15.90
C VAL A 5 -1.41 -17.89 14.87
N PRO A 6 -1.47 -18.33 13.60
CA PRO A 6 -0.53 -17.86 12.58
C PRO A 6 -0.46 -16.33 12.41
N ALA A 7 -1.58 -15.59 12.42
CA ALA A 7 -1.56 -14.16 12.11
C ALA A 7 -0.83 -13.31 13.17
N ILE A 8 -0.92 -13.69 14.44
CA ILE A 8 -0.18 -13.03 15.53
C ILE A 8 1.32 -13.33 15.42
N LYS A 9 1.67 -14.57 15.14
CA LYS A 9 3.07 -14.96 14.93
C LYS A 9 3.71 -14.17 13.79
N GLU A 10 2.96 -13.94 12.71
CA GLU A 10 3.43 -13.11 11.60
C GLU A 10 3.60 -11.64 11.98
N LEU A 11 2.69 -11.10 12.80
CA LEU A 11 2.80 -9.74 13.33
C LEU A 11 4.07 -9.59 14.21
N GLU A 12 4.35 -10.56 15.07
CA GLU A 12 5.56 -10.59 15.91
C GLU A 12 6.83 -10.66 15.06
N ARG A 13 6.85 -11.52 14.03
CA ARG A 13 7.98 -11.65 13.10
C ARG A 13 8.26 -10.33 12.38
N LEU A 14 7.22 -9.64 11.90
CA LEU A 14 7.35 -8.32 11.29
C LEU A 14 7.89 -7.29 12.29
N HIS A 15 7.34 -7.26 13.50
CA HIS A 15 7.76 -6.30 14.53
C HIS A 15 9.27 -6.42 14.83
N GLN A 16 9.81 -7.64 14.87
CA GLN A 16 11.25 -7.88 15.04
C GLN A 16 12.12 -7.33 13.90
N GLN A 17 11.57 -7.23 12.67
CA GLN A 17 12.27 -6.70 11.50
C GLN A 17 12.05 -5.19 11.30
N ALA A 18 11.18 -4.55 12.09
CA ALA A 18 10.77 -3.17 11.88
C ALA A 18 11.96 -2.19 11.92
N ARG A 19 12.91 -2.39 12.85
CA ARG A 19 14.12 -1.56 12.93
C ARG A 19 15.02 -1.79 11.71
N ARG A 20 15.27 -3.05 11.34
CA ARG A 20 16.11 -3.41 10.19
C ARG A 20 15.60 -2.78 8.90
N TRP A 21 14.28 -2.72 8.69
CA TRP A 21 13.71 -2.03 7.52
C TRP A 21 14.13 -0.55 7.45
N GLN A 22 14.11 0.16 8.59
CA GLN A 22 14.48 1.57 8.65
C GLN A 22 15.98 1.81 8.48
N GLU A 23 16.82 0.84 8.88
CA GLU A 23 18.28 0.87 8.68
C GLU A 23 18.67 0.73 7.20
N LEU A 24 17.84 0.08 6.37
CA LEU A 24 18.08 0.04 4.93
C LEU A 24 17.94 1.43 4.31
N SER A 25 19.00 1.86 3.64
CA SER A 25 18.98 3.07 2.81
C SER A 25 17.95 2.94 1.68
N PRO A 26 17.46 4.07 1.12
CA PRO A 26 16.56 4.04 -0.02
C PRO A 26 17.05 3.17 -1.18
N ARG A 27 18.36 3.17 -1.44
CA ARG A 27 18.96 2.38 -2.54
C ARG A 27 18.95 0.88 -2.27
N GLU A 28 19.17 0.45 -1.02
CA GLU A 28 19.13 -0.96 -0.64
C GLU A 28 17.73 -1.56 -0.72
N ARG A 29 16.68 -0.72 -0.77
CA ARG A 29 15.30 -1.17 -0.97
C ARG A 29 14.95 -1.46 -2.43
N ILE A 30 15.72 -0.93 -3.38
CA ILE A 30 15.44 -1.02 -4.83
C ILE A 30 15.41 -2.48 -5.33
N PRO A 31 16.37 -3.37 -4.97
CA PRO A 31 16.37 -4.75 -5.46
C PRO A 31 15.10 -5.52 -5.13
N TYR A 32 14.51 -5.31 -3.95
CA TYR A 32 13.23 -5.93 -3.57
C TYR A 32 12.11 -5.51 -4.51
N LEU A 33 12.00 -4.22 -4.82
CA LEU A 33 10.96 -3.70 -5.72
C LEU A 33 11.18 -4.13 -7.17
N GLN A 34 12.44 -4.21 -7.63
CA GLN A 34 12.76 -4.71 -8.96
C GLN A 34 12.38 -6.19 -9.11
N ARG A 35 12.68 -7.01 -8.10
CA ARG A 35 12.30 -8.42 -8.10
C ARG A 35 10.78 -8.60 -8.00
N MET A 36 10.11 -7.85 -7.12
CA MET A 36 8.65 -7.83 -7.03
C MET A 36 8.00 -7.41 -8.36
N LYS A 37 8.53 -6.40 -9.05
CA LYS A 37 8.06 -5.97 -10.37
C LYS A 37 8.22 -7.07 -11.43
N HIS A 38 9.33 -7.80 -11.41
CA HIS A 38 9.53 -8.93 -12.31
C HIS A 38 8.51 -10.05 -12.05
N LEU A 39 8.27 -10.38 -10.77
CA LEU A 39 7.29 -11.40 -10.38
C LEU A 39 5.85 -10.97 -10.71
N ALA A 40 5.51 -9.68 -10.51
CA ALA A 40 4.22 -9.13 -10.91
C ALA A 40 3.95 -9.30 -12.42
N ARG A 41 4.98 -9.09 -13.26
CA ARG A 41 4.88 -9.35 -14.71
C ARG A 41 4.73 -10.84 -15.01
N HIS A 42 5.53 -11.68 -14.34
CA HIS A 42 5.50 -13.13 -14.54
C HIS A 42 4.14 -13.74 -14.19
N HIS A 43 3.51 -13.29 -13.10
CA HIS A 43 2.21 -13.76 -12.64
C HIS A 43 1.01 -12.95 -13.16
N ALA A 44 1.21 -11.97 -14.04
CA ALA A 44 0.17 -11.03 -14.46
C ALA A 44 -1.05 -11.73 -15.10
N GLN A 45 -0.80 -12.70 -15.99
CA GLN A 45 -1.86 -13.47 -16.64
C GLN A 45 -2.72 -14.22 -15.61
N ARG A 46 -2.06 -14.96 -14.71
CA ARG A 46 -2.74 -15.74 -13.67
C ARG A 46 -3.53 -14.85 -12.71
N TRP A 47 -2.97 -13.70 -12.34
CA TRP A 47 -3.66 -12.70 -11.56
C TRP A 47 -4.95 -12.27 -12.27
N VAL A 48 -4.87 -11.82 -13.52
CA VAL A 48 -6.05 -11.34 -14.26
C VAL A 48 -7.11 -12.42 -14.39
N GLU A 49 -6.73 -13.66 -14.71
CA GLU A 49 -7.67 -14.78 -14.77
C GLU A 49 -8.42 -15.00 -13.46
N LEU A 50 -7.72 -14.98 -12.33
CA LEU A 50 -8.33 -15.10 -11.00
C LEU A 50 -9.23 -13.91 -10.68
N ALA A 51 -8.81 -12.70 -11.03
CA ALA A 51 -9.58 -11.48 -10.81
C ALA A 51 -10.89 -11.48 -11.61
N CYS A 52 -10.84 -11.90 -12.88
CA CYS A 52 -12.03 -12.05 -13.72
C CYS A 52 -12.98 -13.12 -13.16
N GLN A 53 -12.46 -14.25 -12.65
CA GLN A 53 -13.28 -15.26 -11.98
C GLN A 53 -13.97 -14.72 -10.73
N ILE A 54 -13.25 -13.98 -9.88
CA ILE A 54 -13.80 -13.36 -8.67
C ILE A 54 -14.92 -12.37 -9.02
N LYS A 55 -14.72 -11.56 -10.06
CA LYS A 55 -15.64 -10.49 -10.45
C LYS A 55 -16.76 -10.93 -11.41
N GLY A 56 -16.72 -12.17 -11.92
CA GLY A 56 -17.64 -12.64 -12.95
C GLY A 56 -17.51 -11.87 -14.27
N ILE A 57 -16.31 -11.40 -14.60
CA ILE A 57 -16.03 -10.61 -15.80
C ILE A 57 -15.73 -11.54 -16.98
N ASP A 58 -16.40 -11.30 -18.12
CA ASP A 58 -16.14 -12.01 -19.37
C ASP A 58 -14.85 -11.53 -20.06
N ARG A 59 -14.30 -12.38 -20.94
CA ARG A 59 -13.04 -12.18 -21.67
C ARG A 59 -12.96 -10.87 -22.45
N ASP A 60 -14.09 -10.34 -22.89
CA ASP A 60 -14.15 -9.09 -23.66
C ASP A 60 -13.92 -7.83 -22.80
N TRP A 61 -14.05 -7.95 -21.47
CA TRP A 61 -13.98 -6.82 -20.53
C TRP A 61 -12.76 -6.90 -19.59
N VAL A 62 -11.80 -7.78 -19.89
CA VAL A 62 -10.59 -8.02 -19.06
C VAL A 62 -9.64 -6.83 -18.97
N GLY A 63 -9.80 -5.83 -19.84
CA GLY A 63 -8.92 -4.67 -19.92
C GLY A 63 -8.82 -3.89 -18.61
N GLU A 64 -9.91 -3.80 -17.84
CA GLU A 64 -9.90 -3.16 -16.51
C GLU A 64 -8.97 -3.91 -15.55
N GLU A 65 -9.02 -5.24 -15.50
CA GLU A 65 -8.17 -6.03 -14.60
C GLU A 65 -6.70 -5.97 -15.00
N TRP A 66 -6.40 -5.93 -16.29
CA TRP A 66 -5.03 -5.71 -16.76
C TRP A 66 -4.49 -4.35 -16.31
N THR A 67 -5.28 -3.29 -16.51
CA THR A 67 -4.84 -1.91 -16.31
C THR A 67 -4.80 -1.51 -14.83
N THR A 68 -5.85 -1.85 -14.07
CA THR A 68 -5.97 -1.51 -12.64
C THR A 68 -5.35 -2.56 -11.72
N GLY A 69 -5.11 -3.78 -12.20
CA GLY A 69 -4.41 -4.85 -11.48
C GLY A 69 -2.89 -4.83 -11.72
N PRO A 70 -2.32 -5.80 -12.47
CA PRO A 70 -0.86 -5.93 -12.63
C PRO A 70 -0.17 -4.68 -13.20
N LEU A 71 -0.73 -4.03 -14.23
CA LEU A 71 -0.11 -2.85 -14.82
C LEU A 71 -0.05 -1.70 -13.82
N GLY A 72 -1.14 -1.47 -13.09
CA GLY A 72 -1.20 -0.47 -12.02
C GLY A 72 -0.11 -0.68 -10.96
N LEU A 73 0.07 -1.92 -10.49
CA LEU A 73 1.14 -2.25 -9.55
C LEU A 73 2.54 -2.01 -10.16
N ILE A 74 2.76 -2.42 -11.41
CA ILE A 74 4.05 -2.25 -12.09
C ILE A 74 4.42 -0.77 -12.22
N LEU A 75 3.48 0.08 -12.64
CA LEU A 75 3.69 1.53 -12.75
C LEU A 75 3.96 2.16 -11.37
N LYS A 76 3.24 1.73 -10.33
CA LYS A 76 3.48 2.15 -8.94
C LYS A 76 4.89 1.77 -8.48
N LEU A 77 5.33 0.54 -8.75
CA LEU A 77 6.69 0.08 -8.42
C LEU A 77 7.75 0.90 -9.15
N ASP A 78 7.53 1.25 -10.42
CA ASP A 78 8.43 2.13 -11.16
C ASP A 78 8.55 3.52 -10.53
N HIS A 79 7.43 4.08 -10.07
CA HIS A 79 7.43 5.36 -9.37
C HIS A 79 8.20 5.30 -8.06
N TYR A 80 8.05 4.22 -7.29
CA TYR A 80 8.81 4.04 -6.07
C TYR A 80 10.30 3.81 -6.33
N ILE A 81 10.66 2.96 -7.29
CA ILE A 81 12.06 2.74 -7.68
C ILE A 81 12.72 4.07 -8.09
N TYR A 82 12.02 4.89 -8.87
CA TYR A 82 12.49 6.22 -9.23
C TYR A 82 12.69 7.09 -7.99
N ALA A 83 11.71 7.13 -7.08
CA ALA A 83 11.82 7.89 -5.84
C ALA A 83 13.01 7.46 -4.97
N LEU A 84 13.23 6.15 -4.83
CA LEU A 84 14.33 5.58 -4.06
C LEU A 84 15.71 5.88 -4.66
N ARG A 85 15.84 5.91 -6.00
CA ARG A 85 17.07 6.35 -6.68
C ARG A 85 17.45 7.79 -6.32
N HIS A 86 16.45 8.61 -6.02
CA HIS A 86 16.56 9.99 -5.55
C HIS A 86 16.40 10.12 -4.02
N ASN A 87 16.78 9.08 -3.26
CA ASN A 87 16.78 9.08 -1.79
C ASN A 87 15.42 9.43 -1.16
N GLY A 88 14.31 9.00 -1.78
CA GLY A 88 12.95 9.29 -1.33
C GLY A 88 12.45 10.69 -1.67
N VAL A 89 13.25 11.51 -2.37
CA VAL A 89 12.91 12.87 -2.78
C VAL A 89 13.08 13.01 -4.31
N PRO A 90 12.27 12.31 -5.13
CA PRO A 90 12.31 12.50 -6.57
C PRO A 90 12.12 13.97 -6.97
N PRO A 91 12.86 14.46 -7.97
CA PRO A 91 12.78 15.85 -8.39
C PRO A 91 11.38 16.17 -8.93
N VAL A 92 10.89 17.37 -8.62
CA VAL A 92 9.64 17.91 -9.16
C VAL A 92 9.96 18.64 -10.47
N PRO A 93 9.31 18.29 -11.59
CA PRO A 93 9.58 18.89 -12.90
C PRO A 93 9.49 20.43 -12.91
N ARG A 94 8.47 20.98 -12.25
CA ARG A 94 8.27 22.43 -12.17
C ARG A 94 7.62 22.81 -10.85
N TRP A 95 8.21 23.81 -10.21
CA TRP A 95 7.60 24.53 -9.11
C TRP A 95 6.99 25.84 -9.62
N GLN A 96 5.88 26.22 -9.01
CA GLN A 96 5.23 27.51 -9.22
C GLN A 96 4.84 28.09 -7.86
N THR A 97 4.98 29.39 -7.70
CA THR A 97 4.40 30.14 -6.59
C THR A 97 3.20 30.91 -7.13
N THR A 98 2.04 30.76 -6.49
CA THR A 98 0.82 31.50 -6.87
C THR A 98 0.95 32.97 -6.45
N PRO A 99 0.10 33.87 -6.98
CA PRO A 99 0.02 35.26 -6.52
C PRO A 99 -0.28 35.39 -5.01
N THR A 100 -0.94 34.39 -4.42
CA THR A 100 -1.23 34.31 -2.99
C THR A 100 -0.06 33.76 -2.16
N GLY A 101 1.11 33.53 -2.77
CA GLY A 101 2.32 33.02 -2.10
C GLY A 101 2.35 31.49 -1.91
N GLN A 102 1.32 30.78 -2.37
CA GLN A 102 1.21 29.34 -2.20
C GLN A 102 2.13 28.59 -3.17
N ARG A 103 2.77 27.51 -2.71
CA ARG A 103 3.63 26.67 -3.55
C ARG A 103 2.82 25.58 -4.24
N VAL A 104 3.05 25.39 -5.53
CA VAL A 104 2.42 24.38 -6.37
C VAL A 104 3.49 23.56 -7.09
N ALA A 105 3.45 22.24 -6.90
CA ALA A 105 4.32 21.29 -7.57
C ALA A 105 3.60 20.66 -8.77
N HIS A 106 4.12 20.86 -9.97
CA HIS A 106 3.63 20.18 -11.18
C HIS A 106 4.30 18.82 -11.27
N ILE A 107 3.55 17.75 -10.99
CA ILE A 107 4.10 16.41 -10.79
C ILE A 107 3.88 15.46 -11.98
N LEU A 108 3.03 15.82 -12.94
CA LEU A 108 2.76 15.02 -14.14
C LEU A 108 2.53 15.94 -15.35
N PRO A 109 3.07 15.61 -16.55
CA PRO A 109 4.02 14.52 -16.82
C PRO A 109 5.45 14.88 -16.40
N ARG A 110 6.23 13.89 -15.95
CA ARG A 110 7.64 14.07 -15.55
C ARG A 110 8.63 13.85 -16.67
N ASN A 111 8.26 13.07 -17.67
CA ASN A 111 9.10 12.72 -18.80
C ASN A 111 8.24 12.47 -20.06
N TRP A 112 8.90 12.22 -21.19
CA TRP A 112 8.22 12.00 -22.46
C TRP A 112 7.35 10.73 -22.48
N GLN A 113 7.74 9.68 -21.75
CA GLN A 113 6.97 8.43 -21.66
C GLN A 113 5.63 8.66 -20.96
N GLU A 114 5.65 9.40 -19.85
CA GLU A 114 4.43 9.80 -19.16
C GLU A 114 3.58 10.77 -19.97
N ARG A 115 4.19 11.69 -20.72
CA ARG A 115 3.44 12.58 -21.61
C ARG A 115 2.71 11.80 -22.71
N LEU A 116 3.30 10.72 -23.20
CA LEU A 116 2.68 9.83 -24.17
C LEU A 116 1.59 8.96 -23.53
N LEU A 117 1.88 8.33 -22.39
CA LEU A 117 0.95 7.44 -21.68
C LEU A 117 -0.28 8.20 -21.15
N TRP A 118 -0.07 9.41 -20.63
CA TRP A 118 -1.07 10.27 -20.02
C TRP A 118 -1.38 11.48 -20.90
N PHE A 119 -1.56 11.24 -22.20
CA PHE A 119 -1.81 12.31 -23.16
C PHE A 119 -3.01 13.17 -22.73
N GLY A 120 -2.78 14.49 -22.66
CA GLY A 120 -3.80 15.46 -22.23
C GLY A 120 -4.03 15.55 -20.72
N VAL A 121 -3.36 14.74 -19.90
CA VAL A 121 -3.50 14.75 -18.44
C VAL A 121 -2.32 15.47 -17.78
N SER A 122 -2.63 16.32 -16.80
CA SER A 122 -1.62 16.97 -15.94
C SER A 122 -2.05 16.87 -14.49
N ALA A 123 -1.08 16.88 -13.57
CA ALA A 123 -1.36 16.80 -12.14
C ALA A 123 -0.48 17.78 -11.36
N GLN A 124 -1.09 18.43 -10.37
CA GLN A 124 -0.47 19.42 -9.51
C GLN A 124 -0.74 19.09 -8.05
N VAL A 125 0.25 19.29 -7.19
CA VAL A 125 0.11 19.23 -5.73
C VAL A 125 0.19 20.64 -5.19
N TRP A 126 -0.89 21.07 -4.55
CA TRP A 126 -0.99 22.38 -3.90
C TRP A 126 -0.63 22.22 -2.43
N LEU A 127 0.42 22.91 -1.99
CA LEU A 127 0.85 22.87 -0.60
C LEU A 127 -0.04 23.82 0.20
N GLN A 128 -0.41 23.46 1.42
CA GLN A 128 -1.08 24.42 2.31
C GLN A 128 -0.20 25.66 2.50
N PRO A 129 -0.80 26.87 2.67
CA PRO A 129 -0.04 28.08 2.94
C PRO A 129 0.94 27.88 4.10
N ASP A 130 2.16 28.41 3.94
CA ASP A 130 3.24 28.34 4.92
C ASP A 130 3.72 26.94 5.32
N GLN A 131 3.22 25.87 4.67
CA GLN A 131 3.68 24.51 4.91
C GLN A 131 4.82 24.12 3.96
N PRO A 132 5.92 23.52 4.48
CA PRO A 132 7.01 23.07 3.65
C PRO A 132 6.64 21.81 2.85
N ALA A 133 7.36 21.55 1.77
CA ALA A 133 7.28 20.27 1.08
C ALA A 133 7.82 19.15 2.00
N THR A 134 6.99 18.16 2.33
CA THR A 134 7.35 17.07 3.26
C THR A 134 7.79 15.79 2.57
N GLN A 135 7.96 15.82 1.25
CA GLN A 135 8.38 14.65 0.48
C GLN A 135 9.66 14.02 1.04
N GLY A 136 9.64 12.70 1.22
CA GLY A 136 10.74 11.93 1.82
C GLY A 136 11.01 12.22 3.29
N SER A 137 10.10 12.89 4.02
CA SER A 137 10.28 13.21 5.44
C SER A 137 10.56 11.96 6.29
N ALA A 138 9.90 10.83 6.00
CA ALA A 138 10.07 9.58 6.73
C ALA A 138 11.48 8.95 6.59
N TYR A 139 12.31 9.43 5.67
CA TYR A 139 13.72 9.03 5.55
C TYR A 139 14.67 9.99 6.27
N ARG A 140 14.30 11.28 6.39
CA ARG A 140 15.09 12.28 7.12
C ARG A 140 14.80 12.24 8.62
N ASN A 141 13.53 12.06 8.96
CA ASN A 141 12.97 12.00 10.30
C ASN A 141 12.15 10.70 10.39
N PRO A 142 12.81 9.54 10.53
CA PRO A 142 12.11 8.26 10.56
C PRO A 142 11.15 8.19 11.76
N PRO A 143 9.94 7.64 11.58
CA PRO A 143 9.04 7.38 12.70
C PRO A 143 9.60 6.26 13.58
N PRO A 144 9.07 6.06 14.81
CA PRO A 144 9.39 4.87 15.59
C PRO A 144 9.19 3.59 14.75
N PRO A 145 10.14 2.62 14.80
CA PRO A 145 9.95 1.34 14.13
C PRO A 145 8.66 0.67 14.60
N GLY A 146 7.87 0.16 13.66
CA GLY A 146 6.63 -0.52 13.99
C GLY A 146 5.99 -1.21 12.80
N VAL A 147 4.87 -1.87 13.06
CA VAL A 147 4.06 -2.57 12.06
C VAL A 147 2.81 -1.77 11.74
N ALA A 148 2.52 -1.62 10.45
CA ALA A 148 1.22 -1.21 9.97
C ALA A 148 0.37 -2.42 9.60
N VAL A 149 -0.83 -2.51 10.18
CA VAL A 149 -1.86 -3.44 9.71
C VAL A 149 -2.64 -2.77 8.59
N VAL A 150 -2.60 -3.37 7.41
CA VAL A 150 -3.33 -2.91 6.21
C VAL A 150 -4.56 -3.79 6.03
N LEU A 151 -5.74 -3.20 6.15
CA LEU A 151 -7.00 -3.85 5.81
C LEU A 151 -7.28 -3.60 4.33
N GLY A 152 -6.94 -4.61 3.50
CA GLY A 152 -6.97 -4.49 2.05
C GLY A 152 -8.37 -4.29 1.48
N ALA A 153 -8.48 -3.44 0.46
CA ALA A 153 -9.70 -3.26 -0.32
C ALA A 153 -10.00 -4.51 -1.17
N GLY A 154 -11.29 -4.73 -1.48
CA GLY A 154 -11.75 -5.87 -2.28
C GLY A 154 -12.13 -5.55 -3.72
N ASN A 155 -12.15 -4.27 -4.13
CA ASN A 155 -12.68 -3.83 -5.42
C ASN A 155 -11.63 -3.70 -6.53
N ILE A 156 -10.43 -3.17 -6.22
CA ILE A 156 -9.31 -3.08 -7.15
C ILE A 156 -8.20 -3.99 -6.63
N THR A 157 -7.84 -5.00 -7.42
CA THR A 157 -7.01 -6.12 -6.96
C THR A 157 -5.60 -5.68 -6.55
N SER A 158 -5.03 -4.65 -7.20
CA SER A 158 -3.68 -4.14 -6.87
C SER A 158 -3.66 -3.20 -5.67
N LEU A 159 -4.81 -2.68 -5.24
CA LEU A 159 -4.88 -1.59 -4.26
C LEU A 159 -4.34 -2.02 -2.90
N CYS A 160 -4.67 -3.24 -2.47
CA CYS A 160 -4.16 -3.80 -1.22
C CYS A 160 -2.62 -3.88 -1.19
N LEU A 161 -1.98 -4.23 -2.31
CA LEU A 161 -0.52 -4.25 -2.43
C LEU A 161 0.05 -2.83 -2.49
N ALA A 162 -0.64 -1.91 -3.17
CA ALA A 162 -0.24 -0.50 -3.23
C ALA A 162 -0.27 0.17 -1.84
N ASP A 163 -1.26 -0.17 -1.01
CA ASP A 163 -1.42 0.32 0.36
C ASP A 163 -0.32 -0.23 1.28
N ALA A 164 0.02 -1.51 1.16
CA ALA A 164 1.16 -2.12 1.86
C ALA A 164 2.50 -1.49 1.44
N LEU A 165 2.71 -1.26 0.13
CA LEU A 165 3.89 -0.57 -0.38
C LEU A 165 3.97 0.88 0.11
N TYR A 166 2.84 1.56 0.28
CA TYR A 166 2.81 2.90 0.87
C TYR A 166 3.36 2.89 2.30
N GLN A 167 2.95 1.91 3.13
CA GLN A 167 3.48 1.79 4.49
C GLN A 167 4.99 1.56 4.50
N LEU A 168 5.48 0.68 3.62
CA LEU A 168 6.90 0.39 3.49
C LEU A 168 7.72 1.60 3.04
N LEU A 169 7.26 2.30 2.00
CA LEU A 169 8.11 3.21 1.23
C LEU A 169 7.84 4.68 1.50
N ALA A 170 6.60 5.07 1.77
CA ALA A 170 6.26 6.45 2.11
C ALA A 170 6.25 6.65 3.63
N ALA A 171 5.75 5.66 4.37
CA ALA A 171 5.59 5.72 5.82
C ALA A 171 6.73 5.07 6.62
N ASN A 172 7.70 4.46 5.92
CA ASN A 172 8.93 3.86 6.46
C ASN A 172 8.72 2.88 7.63
N ARG A 173 7.82 1.92 7.45
CA ARG A 173 7.48 0.88 8.44
C ARG A 173 7.12 -0.44 7.76
N VAL A 174 7.26 -1.56 8.47
CA VAL A 174 6.87 -2.87 7.92
C VAL A 174 5.34 -3.02 7.90
N ALA A 175 4.82 -3.90 7.06
CA ALA A 175 3.39 -4.00 6.82
C ALA A 175 2.87 -5.44 6.94
N LEU A 176 1.75 -5.62 7.63
CA LEU A 176 0.95 -6.83 7.61
C LEU A 176 -0.31 -6.54 6.80
N LEU A 177 -0.41 -7.14 5.62
CA LEU A 177 -1.59 -7.01 4.77
C LEU A 177 -2.60 -8.11 5.10
N LYS A 178 -3.78 -7.72 5.55
CA LYS A 178 -4.92 -8.61 5.69
C LYS A 178 -5.78 -8.52 4.42
N MET A 179 -5.91 -9.64 3.71
CA MET A 179 -6.69 -9.73 2.48
C MET A 179 -8.18 -9.52 2.75
N ASN A 180 -8.85 -8.87 1.79
CA ASN A 180 -10.31 -8.92 1.75
C ASN A 180 -10.74 -10.35 1.38
N PRO A 181 -11.72 -10.96 2.07
CA PRO A 181 -12.17 -12.32 1.74
C PRO A 181 -12.61 -12.50 0.28
N LEU A 182 -13.12 -11.45 -0.36
CA LEU A 182 -13.48 -11.47 -1.79
C LEU A 182 -12.26 -11.75 -2.69
N LEU A 183 -11.06 -11.36 -2.25
CA LEU A 183 -9.80 -11.54 -2.98
C LEU A 183 -8.97 -12.70 -2.44
N ASP A 184 -9.50 -13.55 -1.55
CA ASP A 184 -8.77 -14.71 -1.01
C ASP A 184 -8.16 -15.61 -2.10
N PRO A 185 -8.82 -15.88 -3.26
CA PRO A 185 -8.22 -16.68 -4.32
C PRO A 185 -6.94 -16.08 -4.94
N LEU A 186 -6.67 -14.79 -4.75
CA LEU A 186 -5.45 -14.12 -5.21
C LEU A 186 -4.28 -14.23 -4.22
N THR A 187 -4.52 -14.72 -2.99
CA THR A 187 -3.53 -14.71 -1.90
C THR A 187 -2.21 -15.36 -2.30
N ASP A 188 -2.25 -16.57 -2.86
CA ASP A 188 -1.03 -17.29 -3.24
C ASP A 188 -0.26 -16.59 -4.36
N CYS A 189 -1.00 -16.05 -5.34
CA CYS A 189 -0.42 -15.23 -6.40
C CYS A 189 0.27 -14.00 -5.81
N PHE A 190 -0.35 -13.33 -4.84
CA PHE A 190 0.21 -12.14 -4.21
C PHE A 190 1.41 -12.45 -3.31
N ARG A 191 1.40 -13.59 -2.62
CA ARG A 191 2.58 -14.09 -1.88
C ARG A 191 3.76 -14.34 -2.81
N GLN A 192 3.53 -14.95 -3.98
CA GLN A 192 4.57 -15.15 -4.99
C GLN A 192 5.10 -13.81 -5.53
N VAL A 193 4.22 -12.85 -5.82
CA VAL A 193 4.62 -11.51 -6.26
C VAL A 193 5.43 -10.78 -5.19
N CYS A 194 5.01 -10.88 -3.93
CA CYS A 194 5.59 -10.19 -2.78
C CYS A 194 6.73 -10.94 -2.11
N ALA A 195 7.09 -12.14 -2.60
CA ALA A 195 8.09 -13.03 -2.01
C ALA A 195 9.39 -12.31 -1.59
N PRO A 196 9.97 -11.38 -2.37
CA PRO A 196 11.20 -10.70 -1.98
C PRO A 196 11.07 -9.90 -0.67
N LEU A 197 9.91 -9.31 -0.40
CA LEU A 197 9.64 -8.55 0.83
C LEU A 197 9.19 -9.47 1.97
N ILE A 198 8.46 -10.54 1.65
CA ILE A 198 7.98 -11.52 2.63
C ILE A 198 9.12 -12.36 3.21
N GLU A 199 9.98 -12.89 2.35
CA GLU A 199 11.16 -13.68 2.74
C GLU A 199 12.15 -12.84 3.55
N ALA A 200 12.27 -11.55 3.24
CA ALA A 200 13.09 -10.60 4.00
C ALA A 200 12.46 -10.18 5.34
N GLY A 201 11.17 -10.48 5.55
CA GLY A 201 10.42 -10.18 6.76
C GLY A 201 9.95 -8.72 6.88
N PHE A 202 9.74 -8.02 5.76
CA PHE A 202 9.25 -6.63 5.76
C PHE A 202 7.76 -6.51 5.42
N LEU A 203 7.20 -7.53 4.78
CA LEU A 203 5.78 -7.64 4.45
C LEU A 203 5.27 -9.02 4.85
N GLU A 204 4.02 -9.15 5.25
CA GLU A 204 3.33 -10.44 5.29
C GLU A 204 1.89 -10.30 4.81
N ILE A 205 1.34 -11.37 4.25
CA ILE A 205 -0.03 -11.44 3.75
C ILE A 205 -0.78 -12.51 4.53
N VAL A 206 -1.84 -12.09 5.23
CA VAL A 206 -2.74 -12.99 5.97
C VAL A 206 -4.15 -12.93 5.40
N THR A 207 -4.87 -14.03 5.52
CA THR A 207 -6.30 -14.12 5.22
C THR A 207 -7.09 -14.24 6.52
N GLY A 208 -8.41 -14.11 6.42
CA GLY A 208 -9.30 -14.20 7.58
C GLY A 208 -10.54 -13.34 7.41
N ASP A 209 -11.47 -13.45 8.35
CA ASP A 209 -12.71 -12.69 8.37
C ASP A 209 -12.53 -11.30 9.01
N GLY A 210 -13.63 -10.68 9.41
CA GLY A 210 -13.61 -9.42 10.16
C GLY A 210 -12.99 -9.57 11.55
N THR A 211 -13.17 -10.72 12.20
CA THR A 211 -12.65 -11.02 13.54
C THR A 211 -11.13 -10.98 13.56
N VAL A 212 -10.48 -11.61 12.56
CA VAL A 212 -9.02 -11.55 12.41
C VAL A 212 -8.55 -10.11 12.22
N GLY A 213 -9.25 -9.32 11.40
CA GLY A 213 -8.94 -7.90 11.19
C GLY A 213 -9.02 -7.08 12.48
N GLU A 214 -10.09 -7.25 13.25
CA GLU A 214 -10.29 -6.57 14.53
C GLU A 214 -9.19 -6.94 15.54
N GLN A 215 -8.88 -8.23 15.67
CA GLN A 215 -7.81 -8.71 16.55
C GLN A 215 -6.45 -8.11 16.17
N LEU A 216 -6.10 -8.08 14.88
CA LEU A 216 -4.86 -7.48 14.41
C LEU A 216 -4.82 -5.97 14.71
N CYS A 217 -5.92 -5.26 14.49
CA CYS A 217 -6.00 -3.82 14.73
C CYS A 217 -5.84 -3.46 16.22
N HIS A 218 -6.36 -4.27 17.13
CA HIS A 218 -6.25 -4.04 18.58
C HIS A 218 -4.99 -4.64 19.23
N HIS A 219 -4.17 -5.38 18.47
CA HIS A 219 -2.98 -6.00 19.02
C HIS A 219 -1.93 -4.95 19.45
N PRO A 220 -1.27 -5.09 20.62
CA PRO A 220 -0.29 -4.11 21.10
C PRO A 220 0.91 -3.83 20.16
N LEU A 221 1.23 -4.81 19.30
CA LEU A 221 2.28 -4.66 18.28
C LEU A 221 1.82 -3.97 16.99
N THR A 222 0.57 -3.56 16.89
CA THR A 222 0.06 -2.75 15.78
C THR A 222 0.22 -1.28 16.11
N GLN A 223 1.15 -0.59 15.43
CA GLN A 223 1.39 0.85 15.67
C GLN A 223 0.58 1.74 14.72
N HIS A 224 0.19 1.21 13.57
CA HIS A 224 -0.59 1.93 12.57
C HIS A 224 -1.64 1.03 11.93
N ILE A 225 -2.80 1.59 11.65
CA ILE A 225 -3.85 0.94 10.88
C ILE A 225 -4.02 1.72 9.58
N HIS A 226 -3.91 1.03 8.45
CA HIS A 226 -4.29 1.53 7.15
C HIS A 226 -5.57 0.81 6.73
N ILE A 227 -6.61 1.57 6.44
CA ILE A 227 -7.90 1.02 6.02
C ILE A 227 -8.28 1.61 4.66
N THR A 228 -8.53 0.71 3.72
CA THR A 228 -9.15 1.05 2.43
C THR A 228 -10.42 0.22 2.32
N GLY A 229 -11.56 0.82 2.66
CA GLY A 229 -12.82 0.09 2.79
C GLY A 229 -14.00 0.98 3.16
N SER A 230 -15.08 0.35 3.60
CA SER A 230 -16.33 1.06 3.91
C SER A 230 -16.22 1.88 5.20
N HIS A 231 -17.01 2.95 5.27
CA HIS A 231 -17.20 3.74 6.49
C HIS A 231 -17.73 2.88 7.66
N HIS A 232 -18.44 1.78 7.40
CA HIS A 232 -18.86 0.84 8.44
C HIS A 232 -17.67 0.15 9.13
N THR A 233 -16.66 -0.30 8.37
CA THR A 233 -15.45 -0.89 8.96
C THR A 233 -14.67 0.16 9.74
N TYR A 234 -14.55 1.37 9.20
CA TYR A 234 -13.94 2.49 9.91
C TYR A 234 -14.65 2.78 11.25
N ASN A 235 -15.97 2.98 11.22
CA ASN A 235 -16.76 3.29 12.41
C ASN A 235 -16.66 2.19 13.47
N ARG A 236 -16.64 0.92 13.05
CA ARG A 236 -16.49 -0.19 13.99
C ARG A 236 -15.14 -0.21 14.69
N LEU A 237 -14.05 0.14 13.99
CA LEU A 237 -12.72 0.20 14.59
C LEU A 237 -12.52 1.42 15.50
N VAL A 238 -13.09 2.56 15.12
CA VAL A 238 -12.90 3.83 15.86
C VAL A 238 -13.90 3.98 17.01
N TRP A 239 -15.15 3.58 16.80
CA TRP A 239 -16.27 3.82 17.73
C TRP A 239 -16.88 2.55 18.33
N GLY A 240 -16.42 1.36 17.91
CA GLY A 240 -17.05 0.09 18.27
C GLY A 240 -18.29 -0.23 17.42
N GLY A 241 -18.89 -1.40 17.65
CA GLY A 241 -20.13 -1.79 16.97
C GLY A 241 -21.31 -0.89 17.36
N GLN A 242 -22.29 -0.70 16.47
CA GLN A 242 -23.48 0.14 16.75
C GLN A 242 -24.23 -0.27 18.04
N SER A 243 -24.13 -1.53 18.47
CA SER A 243 -24.71 -2.00 19.74
C SER A 243 -23.99 -1.51 21.01
N GLN A 244 -22.75 -1.03 20.92
CA GLN A 244 -21.99 -0.48 22.06
C GLN A 244 -22.21 1.03 22.23
N ILE A 245 -22.66 1.73 21.19
CA ILE A 245 -22.89 3.19 21.23
C ILE A 245 -24.17 3.53 22.01
N LEU A 246 -25.12 2.60 22.09
CA LEU A 246 -26.36 2.79 22.85
C LEU A 246 -26.23 2.47 24.35
N SER A 247 -25.13 1.85 24.80
CA SER A 247 -24.90 1.53 26.22
C SER A 247 -23.98 2.52 26.94
N SER A 248 -23.43 3.53 26.27
CA SER A 248 -22.67 4.62 26.89
C SER A 248 -23.51 5.87 27.19
N HIS A 249 -24.83 5.81 26.91
CA HIS A 249 -25.81 6.87 27.16
C HIS A 249 -27.04 6.39 27.95
N ALA A 250 -26.92 5.28 28.69
CA ALA A 250 -27.95 4.79 29.62
C ALA A 250 -27.41 4.82 31.06
#